data_AF-A0A970WRS7-F1
#
_entry.id   AF-A0A970WRS7-F1
#
_cell.length_a   1.000
_cell.length_b   1.000
_cell.length_c   1.000
_cell.angle_alpha   90.00
_cell.angle_beta   90.00
_cell.angle_gamma   90.00
#
_symmetry.space_group_name_H-M   'P 1'
#
loop_
_entity.id
_entity.type
_entity.pdbx_description
1 polymer ?
#
loop_
_entity_poly.entity_id
_entity_poly.type
_entity_poly.pdbx_seq_one_letter_code
_entity_poly.pdbx_strand_id
1 'polypeptide(L)'
;MNDDLYWDMIQERWDAIILMYNTFRNKDQIIEFDVTDQKIYSYPAGDYINSLSERTREQTAQQFAEAKKRNQFILFVKDTQNKRLRSYILDLPK
;
A
#
# COMPACT_ATOMS: atom_id res chain seq x y z
N MET A 1 17.04 16.28 3.93
CA MET A 1 15.60 15.98 3.95
C MET A 1 15.45 14.88 2.92
N ASN A 2 15.04 13.67 3.33
CA ASN A 2 14.74 12.64 2.34
C ASN A 2 13.39 13.06 1.75
N ASP A 3 13.45 13.84 0.67
CA ASP A 3 12.29 14.10 -0.18
C ASP A 3 11.83 12.73 -0.68
N ASP A 4 10.81 12.21 -0.02
CA ASP A 4 10.24 10.94 -0.40
C ASP A 4 9.52 11.17 -1.73
N LEU A 5 10.21 10.86 -2.83
CA LEU A 5 9.77 11.11 -4.20
C LEU A 5 8.32 10.69 -4.46
N TYR A 6 7.83 9.67 -3.76
CA TYR A 6 6.49 9.15 -3.94
C TYR A 6 5.45 9.80 -3.03
N TRP A 7 5.86 10.53 -1.98
CA TRP A 7 4.95 11.13 -1.02
C TRP A 7 4.06 12.19 -1.66
N ASP A 8 4.62 13.07 -2.48
CA ASP A 8 3.84 14.08 -3.20
C ASP A 8 2.79 13.42 -4.11
N MET A 9 3.17 12.35 -4.81
CA MET A 9 2.25 11.57 -5.65
C MET A 9 1.16 10.87 -4.83
N ILE A 10 1.48 10.37 -3.64
CA ILE A 10 0.49 9.79 -2.71
C ILE A 10 -0.49 10.87 -2.27
N GLN A 11 -0.02 12.06 -1.91
CA GLN A 11 -0.87 13.17 -1.48
C GLN A 11 -1.81 13.63 -2.60
N GLU A 12 -1.30 13.78 -3.83
CA GLU A 12 -2.12 14.13 -5.00
C GLU A 12 -3.24 13.11 -5.30
N ARG A 13 -3.02 11.83 -4.95
CA ARG A 13 -3.97 10.74 -5.19
C ARG A 13 -4.68 10.26 -3.93
N TRP A 14 -4.52 10.97 -2.81
CA TRP A 14 -4.93 10.50 -1.49
C TRP A 14 -6.42 10.13 -1.44
N ASP A 15 -7.28 10.99 -1.96
CA ASP A 15 -8.74 10.76 -1.96
C ASP A 15 -9.12 9.48 -2.73
N ALA A 16 -8.44 9.21 -3.85
CA ALA A 16 -8.68 7.99 -4.64
C ALA A 16 -8.17 6.73 -3.92
N ILE A 17 -7.02 6.82 -3.24
CA ILE A 17 -6.45 5.74 -2.43
C ILE A 17 -7.40 5.38 -1.29
N ILE A 18 -7.90 6.40 -0.59
CA ILE A 18 -8.85 6.23 0.52
C ILE A 18 -10.20 5.72 0.04
N LEU A 19 -10.70 6.20 -1.10
CA LEU A 19 -11.92 5.67 -1.70
C LEU A 19 -11.80 4.17 -2.00
N MET A 20 -10.67 3.76 -2.60
CA MET A 20 -10.40 2.34 -2.89
C MET A 20 -10.34 1.52 -1.61
N TYR A 21 -9.61 2.00 -0.59
CA TYR A 21 -9.54 1.34 0.69
C TYR A 21 -10.94 1.21 1.34
N ASN A 22 -11.72 2.28 1.39
CA ASN A 22 -13.05 2.24 2.01
C ASN A 22 -14.00 1.28 1.29
N THR A 23 -13.90 1.18 -0.05
CA THR A 23 -14.72 0.28 -0.87
C THR A 23 -14.59 -1.20 -0.45
N PHE A 24 -13.40 -1.62 0.00
CA PHE A 24 -13.16 -3.01 0.42
C PHE A 24 -12.62 -3.16 1.85
N ARG A 25 -12.89 -2.18 2.73
CA ARG A 25 -12.35 -2.12 4.10
C ARG A 25 -12.50 -3.41 4.92
N ASN A 26 -13.57 -4.16 4.67
CA ASN A 26 -13.90 -5.38 5.38
C ASN A 26 -13.25 -6.66 4.79
N LYS A 27 -12.41 -6.54 3.75
CA LYS A 27 -11.88 -7.68 2.99
C LYS A 27 -10.38 -7.94 3.17
N ASP A 28 -9.76 -7.38 4.22
CA ASP A 28 -8.31 -7.50 4.48
C ASP A 28 -7.49 -7.33 3.20
N GLN A 29 -7.44 -6.09 2.73
CA GLN A 29 -6.83 -5.73 1.46
C GLN A 29 -5.48 -5.04 1.63
N ILE A 30 -4.66 -5.12 0.60
CA ILE A 30 -3.50 -4.25 0.38
C ILE A 30 -3.79 -3.34 -0.80
N ILE A 31 -3.50 -2.05 -0.63
CA ILE A 31 -3.58 -1.08 -1.72
C ILE A 31 -2.22 -0.98 -2.40
N GLU A 32 -2.21 -1.02 -3.73
CA GLU A 32 -1.04 -0.74 -4.55
C GLU A 32 -1.32 0.45 -5.45
N PHE A 33 -0.44 1.45 -5.44
CA PHE A 33 -0.44 2.56 -6.36
C PHE A 33 0.70 2.38 -7.37
N ASP A 34 0.35 2.07 -8.61
CA ASP A 34 1.30 2.06 -9.72
C ASP A 34 1.47 3.49 -10.23
N VAL A 35 2.64 4.09 -9.97
CA VAL A 35 2.93 5.48 -10.36
C VAL A 35 3.26 5.60 -11.84
N THR A 36 3.68 4.51 -12.49
CA THR A 36 3.95 4.48 -13.93
C THR A 36 2.64 4.56 -14.72
N ASP A 37 1.66 3.74 -14.32
CA ASP A 37 0.34 3.69 -14.97
C ASP A 37 -0.69 4.65 -14.36
N GLN A 38 -0.34 5.31 -13.25
CA GLN A 38 -1.23 6.19 -12.47
C GLN A 38 -2.51 5.48 -12.03
N LYS A 39 -2.40 4.20 -11.65
CA LYS A 39 -3.52 3.32 -11.29
C LYS A 39 -3.41 2.84 -9.85
N ILE A 40 -4.57 2.74 -9.19
CA ILE A 40 -4.69 2.22 -7.83
C ILE A 40 -5.41 0.89 -7.90
N TYR A 41 -4.81 -0.12 -7.30
CA TYR A 41 -5.33 -1.47 -7.21
C TYR A 41 -5.60 -1.83 -5.75
N SER A 42 -6.56 -2.73 -5.56
CA SER A 42 -6.81 -3.39 -4.29
C SER A 42 -6.64 -4.90 -4.50
N TYR A 43 -5.84 -5.51 -3.65
CA TYR A 43 -5.57 -6.94 -3.67
C TYR A 43 -5.94 -7.56 -2.33
N PRO A 44 -6.44 -8.81 -2.30
CA PRO A 44 -6.51 -9.58 -1.07
C PRO A 44 -5.11 -9.66 -0.43
N ALA A 45 -4.99 -9.30 0.85
CA ALA A 45 -3.69 -9.19 1.51
C ALA A 45 -2.94 -10.53 1.51
N GLY A 46 -3.64 -11.64 1.74
CA GLY A 46 -3.05 -12.98 1.73
C GLY A 46 -2.40 -13.32 0.38
N ASP A 47 -3.11 -13.10 -0.72
CA ASP A 47 -2.60 -13.39 -2.07
C ASP A 47 -1.42 -12.49 -2.43
N TYR A 48 -1.53 -11.20 -2.11
CA TYR A 48 -0.46 -10.23 -2.36
C TYR A 48 0.80 -10.58 -1.58
N ILE A 49 0.68 -10.82 -0.27
CA ILE A 49 1.80 -11.18 0.61
C ILE A 49 2.46 -12.49 0.13
N ASN A 50 1.67 -13.49 -0.25
CA ASN A 50 2.18 -14.76 -0.76
C ASN A 50 2.90 -14.64 -2.10
N SER A 51 2.63 -13.60 -2.89
CA SER A 51 3.35 -13.32 -4.14
C SER A 51 4.76 -12.77 -3.92
N LEU A 52 5.06 -12.25 -2.71
CA LEU A 52 6.35 -11.69 -2.36
C LEU A 52 7.39 -12.79 -2.10
N SER A 53 8.67 -12.41 -2.19
CA SER A 53 9.78 -13.28 -1.77
C SER A 53 9.65 -13.65 -0.29
N GLU A 54 10.18 -14.81 0.11
CA GLU A 54 10.05 -15.34 1.48
C GLU A 54 10.43 -14.33 2.55
N ARG A 55 11.60 -13.68 2.42
CA ARG A 55 12.06 -12.63 3.33
C ARG A 55 11.08 -11.45 3.45
N THR A 56 10.58 -10.96 2.32
CA THR A 56 9.68 -9.78 2.31
C THR A 56 8.27 -10.15 2.74
N ARG A 57 7.85 -11.40 2.50
CA ARG A 57 6.54 -11.94 2.88
C ARG A 57 6.35 -11.91 4.39
N GLU A 58 7.30 -12.46 5.16
CA GLU A 58 7.21 -12.48 6.63
C GLU A 58 7.16 -11.06 7.20
N GLN A 59 8.04 -10.18 6.71
CA GLN A 59 8.07 -8.79 7.14
C GLN A 59 6.75 -8.06 6.82
N THR A 60 6.22 -8.23 5.61
CA THR A 60 4.96 -7.58 5.18
C THR A 60 3.78 -8.12 5.96
N ALA A 61 3.73 -9.43 6.25
CA ALA A 61 2.69 -10.03 7.06
C ALA A 61 2.65 -9.45 8.48
N GLN A 62 3.82 -9.27 9.10
CA GLN A 62 3.93 -8.64 10.42
C GLN A 62 3.46 -7.19 10.38
N GLN A 63 3.98 -6.40 9.43
CA GLN A 63 3.58 -5.00 9.26
C GLN A 63 2.08 -4.85 9.03
N PHE A 64 1.48 -5.73 8.21
CA PHE A 64 0.06 -5.70 7.90
C PHE A 64 -0.79 -5.96 9.15
N ALA A 65 -0.42 -6.99 9.91
CA ALA A 65 -1.11 -7.33 11.16
C ALA A 65 -1.00 -6.19 12.20
N GLU A 66 0.16 -5.52 12.28
CA GLU A 66 0.35 -4.39 13.18
C GLU A 66 -0.42 -3.15 12.75
N ALA A 67 -0.38 -2.79 11.47
CA ALA A 67 -1.13 -1.65 10.92
C ALA A 67 -2.63 -1.83 11.17
N LYS A 68 -3.18 -3.02 10.92
CA LYS A 68 -4.59 -3.33 11.18
C LYS A 68 -4.98 -3.11 12.64
N LYS A 69 -4.14 -3.52 13.60
CA LYS A 69 -4.37 -3.29 15.04
C LYS A 69 -4.39 -1.80 15.42
N ARG A 70 -3.67 -0.97 14.66
CA ARG A 70 -3.54 0.48 14.88
C ARG A 70 -4.55 1.30 14.06
N ASN A 71 -5.50 0.64 13.38
CA ASN A 71 -6.43 1.30 12.46
C ASN A 71 -5.71 2.08 11.34
N GLN A 72 -4.58 1.52 10.89
CA GLN A 72 -3.76 1.96 9.78
C GLN A 72 -3.88 0.97 8.63
N PHE A 73 -3.40 1.35 7.45
CA PHE A 73 -3.29 0.44 6.31
C PHE A 73 -1.92 0.52 5.66
N ILE A 74 -1.59 -0.51 4.88
CA ILE A 74 -0.38 -0.53 4.07
C ILE A 74 -0.71 -0.12 2.64
N LEU A 75 0.05 0.86 2.15
CA LEU A 75 0.09 1.25 0.74
C LEU A 75 1.42 0.82 0.14
N PHE A 76 1.39 0.06 -0.94
CA PHE A 76 2.54 -0.18 -1.80
C PHE A 76 2.55 0.83 -2.94
N VAL A 77 3.69 1.46 -3.18
CA VAL A 77 3.95 2.25 -4.37
C VAL A 77 4.86 1.46 -5.29
N LYS A 78 4.34 1.15 -6.47
CA LYS A 78 5.02 0.40 -7.51
C LYS A 78 5.44 1.35 -8.62
N ASP A 79 6.74 1.38 -8.87
CA ASP A 79 7.37 2.16 -9.93
C ASP A 79 8.05 1.19 -10.87
N THR A 80 7.31 0.78 -11.90
CA THR A 80 7.77 -0.21 -12.87
C THR A 80 8.92 0.37 -13.71
N GLN A 81 8.90 1.66 -14.01
CA GLN A 81 9.95 2.34 -14.77
C GLN A 81 11.31 2.28 -14.06
N ASN A 82 11.34 2.50 -12.74
CA ASN A 82 12.57 2.42 -11.93
C ASN A 82 12.78 1.07 -11.23
N LYS A 83 11.90 0.08 -11.48
CA LYS A 83 11.89 -1.24 -10.84
C LYS A 83 11.90 -1.17 -9.31
N ARG A 84 11.10 -0.27 -8.74
CA ARG A 84 11.00 -0.07 -7.29
C ARG A 84 9.62 -0.46 -6.79
N LEU A 85 9.61 -1.06 -5.60
CA LEU A 85 8.41 -1.31 -4.82
C LEU A 85 8.68 -0.82 -3.41
N ARG A 86 7.86 0.10 -2.91
CA ARG A 86 8.03 0.71 -1.59
C ARG A 86 6.74 0.67 -0.81
N SER A 87 6.79 0.28 0.46
CA SER A 87 5.62 0.26 1.34
C SER A 87 5.57 1.48 2.27
N TYR A 88 4.37 1.90 2.58
CA TYR A 88 4.03 2.95 3.54
C TYR A 88 2.96 2.44 4.49
N ILE A 89 3.08 2.77 5.77
CA ILE A 89 2.02 2.57 6.76
C ILE A 89 1.36 3.92 6.97
N LEU A 90 0.06 4.01 6.67
CA LEU A 90 -0.68 5.25 6.67
C LEU A 90 -1.89 5.16 7.58
N ASP A 91 -2.17 6.25 8.27
CA ASP A 91 -3.38 6.39 9.09
C ASP A 91 -4.61 6.46 8.20
N LEU A 92 -5.69 5.82 8.64
CA LEU A 92 -6.98 6.02 8.01
C LEU A 92 -7.49 7.42 8.37
N PRO A 93 -8.01 8.19 7.40
CA PRO A 93 -8.67 9.45 7.70
C PRO A 93 -9.85 9.21 8.65
N LYS A 94 -10.04 10.15 9.59
CA LYS A 94 -11.10 10.11 10.59
C LYS A 94 -12.49 10.21 9.98
#